data_AF-A0A353RP90-F1
#
_entry.id   AF-A0A353RP90-F1
#
_cell.length_a   1.000
_cell.length_b   1.000
_cell.length_c   1.000
_cell.angle_alpha   90.00
_cell.angle_beta   90.00
_cell.angle_gamma   90.00
#
_symmetry.space_group_name_H-M   'P 1'
#
loop_
_entity.id
_entity.type
_entity.pdbx_description
1 polymer ?
#
loop_
_entity_poly.entity_id
_entity_poly.type
_entity_poly.pdbx_seq_one_letter_code
_entity_poly.pdbx_strand_id
1 'polypeptide(L)'
;MKYIHVQFTCDPDSEIVKDVLAATLADVGFETFVQVPGGLDAYVPASLFSKQKVSELLAYLPVKADISWLHHELEDKNWNEEWERHYFQPIVIGDECCIHSSFHQPEKKYRYDIMIDPKMAFGTGHHQTTGLILKEILSLDMQYKTVLDMGCGTAVLAILASMRRATSVTAIDIDEWACNNAHENVQLNGVDNVRVLLGGAELLGDSTFDVILANINRNILF
;
A
#
# COMPACT_ATOMS: atom_id res chain seq x y z
N MET A 1 -8.37 -2.33 -13.28
CA MET A 1 -7.39 -2.59 -14.35
C MET A 1 -7.14 -4.10 -14.35
N LYS A 2 -7.11 -4.78 -15.51
CA LYS A 2 -6.90 -6.24 -15.52
C LYS A 2 -5.44 -6.55 -15.23
N TYR A 3 -5.18 -7.51 -14.36
CA TYR A 3 -3.82 -7.97 -14.03
C TYR A 3 -3.64 -9.42 -14.49
N ILE A 4 -2.39 -9.79 -14.77
CA ILE A 4 -1.98 -11.16 -14.98
C ILE A 4 -1.17 -11.58 -13.76
N HIS A 5 -1.55 -12.71 -13.18
CA HIS A 5 -0.77 -13.38 -12.15
C HIS A 5 0.18 -14.36 -12.83
N VAL A 6 1.45 -14.33 -12.44
CA VAL A 6 2.47 -15.27 -12.89
C VAL A 6 3.16 -15.89 -11.70
N GLN A 7 3.10 -17.21 -11.63
CA GLN A 7 3.78 -18.02 -10.62
C GLN A 7 5.10 -18.48 -11.18
N PHE A 8 6.20 -18.16 -10.51
CA PHE A 8 7.54 -18.61 -10.84
C PHE A 8 8.00 -19.63 -9.81
N THR A 9 8.43 -20.81 -10.28
CA THR A 9 9.06 -21.84 -9.46
C THR A 9 10.56 -21.80 -9.71
N CYS A 10 11.36 -21.77 -8.64
CA CYS A 10 12.81 -21.57 -8.68
C CYS A 10 13.54 -22.80 -8.12
N ASP A 11 14.58 -23.25 -8.82
CA ASP A 11 15.55 -24.24 -8.32
C ASP A 11 16.98 -23.72 -8.55
N PRO A 12 17.76 -23.40 -7.50
CA PRO A 12 17.45 -23.59 -6.08
C PRO A 12 16.42 -22.57 -5.55
N ASP A 13 15.54 -23.06 -4.67
CA ASP A 13 14.64 -22.22 -3.86
C ASP A 13 15.45 -21.45 -2.80
N SER A 14 15.92 -20.26 -3.16
CA SER A 14 16.72 -19.41 -2.28
C SER A 14 16.28 -17.95 -2.36
N GLU A 15 16.44 -17.21 -1.27
CA GLU A 15 16.11 -15.78 -1.20
C GLU A 15 16.84 -14.97 -2.27
N ILE A 16 18.13 -15.26 -2.50
CA ILE A 16 18.94 -14.58 -3.53
C ILE A 16 18.32 -14.73 -4.93
N VAL A 17 17.87 -15.93 -5.28
CA VAL A 17 17.25 -16.18 -6.58
C VAL A 17 15.93 -15.40 -6.71
N LYS A 18 15.10 -15.41 -5.66
CA LYS A 18 13.81 -14.69 -5.64
C LYS A 18 13.99 -13.19 -5.73
N ASP A 19 14.96 -12.63 -5.00
CA ASP A 19 15.25 -11.20 -5.00
C ASP A 19 15.76 -10.72 -6.36
N VAL A 20 16.69 -11.47 -6.97
CA VAL A 20 17.18 -11.17 -8.32
C VAL A 20 16.06 -11.29 -9.35
N LEU A 21 15.22 -12.32 -9.24
CA LEU A 21 14.09 -12.52 -10.13
C LEU A 21 13.07 -11.38 -10.02
N ALA A 22 12.70 -10.97 -8.79
CA ALA A 22 11.79 -9.86 -8.56
C ALA A 22 12.35 -8.53 -9.13
N ALA A 23 13.62 -8.23 -8.84
CA ALA A 23 14.28 -7.03 -9.35
C ALA A 23 14.29 -6.98 -10.89
N THR A 24 14.57 -8.12 -11.53
CA THR A 24 14.62 -8.16 -12.99
C THR A 24 13.20 -8.07 -13.59
N LEU A 25 12.21 -8.77 -13.02
CA LEU A 25 10.83 -8.74 -13.49
C LEU A 25 10.20 -7.33 -13.43
N ALA A 26 10.65 -6.50 -12.49
CA ALA A 26 10.22 -5.10 -12.43
C ALA A 26 10.55 -4.32 -13.72
N ASP A 27 11.65 -4.64 -14.41
CA ASP A 27 12.06 -3.99 -15.66
C ASP A 27 11.09 -4.26 -16.82
N VAL A 28 10.30 -5.33 -16.74
CA VAL A 28 9.30 -5.70 -17.75
C VAL A 28 7.87 -5.43 -17.31
N GLY A 29 7.69 -4.65 -16.23
CA GLY A 29 6.41 -4.09 -15.81
C GLY A 29 5.67 -4.87 -14.74
N PHE A 30 6.31 -5.83 -14.07
CA PHE A 30 5.74 -6.42 -12.85
C PHE A 30 5.85 -5.43 -11.69
N GLU A 31 4.79 -5.34 -10.89
CA GLU A 31 4.63 -4.31 -9.85
C GLU A 31 4.61 -4.90 -8.45
N THR A 32 4.05 -6.10 -8.30
CA THR A 32 3.86 -6.77 -7.00
C THR A 32 4.54 -8.13 -7.01
N PHE A 33 5.20 -8.44 -5.90
CA PHE A 33 5.98 -9.66 -5.72
C PHE A 33 5.70 -10.27 -4.34
N VAL A 34 5.39 -11.55 -4.31
CA VAL A 34 5.15 -12.31 -3.07
C VAL A 34 6.07 -13.52 -3.08
N GLN A 35 7.03 -13.55 -2.16
CA GLN A 35 7.87 -14.73 -2.00
C GLN A 35 7.04 -15.87 -1.40
N VAL A 36 7.04 -17.01 -2.07
CA VAL A 36 6.32 -18.22 -1.66
C VAL A 36 7.30 -19.38 -1.50
N PRO A 37 6.96 -20.43 -0.72
CA PRO A 37 7.75 -21.66 -0.72
C PRO A 37 7.89 -22.19 -2.16
N GLY A 38 9.11 -22.45 -2.61
CA GLY A 38 9.40 -22.92 -3.97
C GLY A 38 9.57 -21.83 -5.03
N GLY A 39 9.34 -20.55 -4.74
CA GLY A 39 9.54 -19.49 -5.74
C GLY A 39 8.92 -18.13 -5.44
N LEU A 40 8.32 -17.52 -6.45
CA LEU A 40 7.87 -16.14 -6.45
C LEU A 40 6.55 -16.00 -7.22
N ASP A 41 5.53 -15.46 -6.58
CA ASP A 41 4.32 -15.00 -7.27
C ASP A 41 4.50 -13.53 -7.65
N ALA A 42 4.16 -13.16 -8.89
CA ALA A 42 4.31 -11.80 -9.39
C ALA A 42 3.10 -11.35 -10.22
N TYR A 43 2.81 -10.05 -10.17
CA TYR A 43 1.65 -9.44 -10.82
C TYR A 43 2.06 -8.31 -11.75
N VAL A 44 1.41 -8.26 -12.91
CA VAL A 44 1.69 -7.29 -13.98
C VAL A 44 0.37 -6.82 -14.61
N PRO A 45 0.22 -5.53 -14.94
CA PRO A 45 -0.94 -5.08 -15.70
C PRO A 45 -1.07 -5.86 -17.00
N ALA A 46 -2.28 -6.32 -17.33
CA ALA A 46 -2.52 -7.16 -18.51
C ALA A 46 -2.11 -6.47 -19.82
N SER A 47 -2.10 -5.13 -19.85
CA SER A 47 -1.59 -4.33 -20.98
C SER A 47 -0.08 -4.39 -21.15
N LEU A 48 0.68 -4.69 -20.10
CA LEU A 48 2.15 -4.75 -20.09
C LEU A 48 2.69 -6.18 -20.18
N PHE A 49 1.87 -7.18 -19.86
CA PHE A 49 2.29 -8.57 -19.86
C PHE A 49 2.71 -9.06 -21.26
N SER A 50 3.88 -9.67 -21.35
CA SER A 50 4.38 -10.33 -22.56
C SER A 50 5.17 -11.58 -22.22
N LYS A 51 4.69 -12.73 -22.71
CA LYS A 51 5.38 -14.03 -22.57
C LYS A 51 6.80 -14.00 -23.16
N GLN A 52 6.97 -13.25 -24.25
CA GLN A 52 8.26 -13.10 -24.90
C GLN A 52 9.24 -12.33 -24.01
N LYS A 53 8.83 -11.20 -23.45
CA LYS A 53 9.68 -10.41 -22.53
C LYS A 53 10.09 -11.21 -21.30
N VAL A 54 9.17 -11.97 -20.71
CA VAL A 54 9.46 -12.84 -19.56
C VAL A 54 10.49 -13.91 -19.95
N SER A 55 10.31 -14.56 -21.10
CA SER A 55 11.24 -15.60 -21.56
C SER A 55 12.63 -15.06 -21.87
N GLU A 56 12.71 -13.89 -22.52
CA GLU A 56 13.97 -13.20 -22.81
C GLU A 56 14.69 -12.82 -21.52
N LEU A 57 13.97 -12.25 -20.55
CA LEU A 57 14.50 -11.87 -19.26
C LEU A 57 15.06 -13.07 -18.48
N LEU A 58 14.31 -14.18 -18.42
CA LEU A 58 14.76 -15.40 -17.74
C LEU A 58 16.01 -16.01 -18.42
N ALA A 59 16.17 -15.86 -19.73
CA ALA A 59 17.35 -16.34 -20.45
C ALA A 59 18.64 -15.56 -20.10
N TYR A 60 18.51 -14.31 -19.63
CA TYR A 60 19.63 -13.45 -19.24
C TYR A 60 19.68 -13.16 -17.74
N LEU A 61 18.98 -13.96 -16.93
CA LEU A 61 18.90 -13.72 -15.50
C LEU A 61 20.29 -13.79 -14.86
N PRO A 62 20.70 -12.78 -14.05
CA PRO A 62 22.05 -12.70 -13.51
C PRO A 62 22.24 -13.62 -12.27
N VAL A 63 21.54 -14.74 -12.22
CA VAL A 63 21.68 -15.78 -11.20
C VAL A 63 21.51 -17.15 -11.82
N LYS A 64 22.28 -18.13 -11.35
CA LYS A 64 22.18 -19.51 -11.81
C LYS A 64 21.01 -20.21 -11.10
N ALA A 65 19.87 -20.28 -11.76
CA ALA A 65 18.69 -21.01 -11.30
C ALA A 65 17.89 -21.52 -12.49
N ASP A 66 17.27 -22.69 -12.32
CA ASP A 66 16.25 -23.20 -13.21
C ASP A 66 14.91 -22.59 -12.78
N ILE A 67 14.29 -21.83 -13.68
CA ILE A 67 13.02 -21.13 -13.41
C ILE A 67 11.97 -21.61 -14.39
N SER A 68 10.89 -22.15 -13.84
CA SER A 68 9.68 -22.46 -14.59
C SER A 68 8.57 -21.50 -14.18
N TRP A 69 7.63 -21.23 -15.07
CA TRP A 69 6.56 -20.28 -14.79
C TRP A 69 5.24 -20.67 -15.44
N LEU A 70 4.15 -20.27 -14.77
CA LEU A 70 2.79 -20.41 -15.24
C LEU A 70 2.08 -19.08 -15.04
N HIS A 71 1.33 -18.63 -16.04
CA HIS A 71 0.50 -17.43 -15.90
C HIS A 71 -0.97 -17.84 -15.89
N HIS A 72 -1.74 -17.14 -15.09
CA HIS A 72 -3.19 -17.25 -15.03
C HIS A 72 -3.77 -15.90 -15.46
N GLU A 73 -4.64 -15.93 -16.47
CA GLU A 73 -5.49 -14.78 -16.75
C GLU A 73 -6.46 -14.66 -15.58
N LEU A 74 -6.31 -13.58 -14.81
CA LEU A 74 -7.26 -13.28 -13.77
C LEU A 74 -8.56 -12.85 -14.47
N GLU A 75 -9.60 -13.71 -14.42
CA GLU A 75 -10.97 -13.29 -14.73
C GLU A 75 -11.31 -12.04 -13.90
N ASP A 76 -12.34 -11.27 -14.29
CA ASP A 76 -12.89 -10.12 -13.54
C ASP A 76 -13.48 -10.53 -12.16
N LYS A 77 -12.94 -11.57 -11.51
CA LYS A 77 -13.04 -11.82 -10.09
C LYS A 77 -12.10 -10.88 -9.35
N ASN A 78 -12.61 -10.34 -8.26
CA ASN A 78 -11.97 -9.35 -7.42
C ASN A 78 -10.78 -10.00 -6.69
N TRP A 79 -9.63 -10.18 -7.36
CA TRP A 79 -8.42 -10.74 -6.74
C TRP A 79 -7.90 -9.89 -5.58
N ASN A 80 -8.26 -8.59 -5.57
CA ASN A 80 -8.12 -7.77 -4.38
C ASN A 80 -8.89 -8.33 -3.19
N GLU A 81 -10.15 -8.77 -3.35
CA GLU A 81 -10.90 -9.38 -2.25
C GLU A 81 -10.25 -10.69 -1.79
N GLU A 82 -9.75 -11.53 -2.69
CA GLU A 82 -9.06 -12.76 -2.26
C GLU A 82 -7.73 -12.45 -1.57
N TRP A 83 -6.97 -11.45 -2.02
CA TRP A 83 -5.76 -11.01 -1.35
C TRP A 83 -6.05 -10.37 0.02
N GLU A 84 -7.00 -9.45 0.08
CA GLU A 84 -7.47 -8.77 1.29
C GLU A 84 -8.02 -9.77 2.30
N ARG A 85 -8.72 -10.82 1.87
CA ARG A 85 -9.25 -11.88 2.75
C ARG A 85 -8.18 -12.81 3.31
N HIS A 86 -7.12 -13.10 2.56
CA HIS A 86 -6.15 -14.12 2.98
C HIS A 86 -4.86 -13.55 3.56
N TYR A 87 -4.48 -12.31 3.21
CA TYR A 87 -3.16 -11.77 3.53
C TYR A 87 -3.17 -10.45 4.31
N PHE A 88 -4.28 -9.71 4.37
CA PHE A 88 -4.38 -8.49 5.19
C PHE A 88 -4.84 -8.81 6.62
N GLN A 89 -3.91 -9.20 7.49
CA GLN A 89 -4.20 -9.43 8.90
C GLN A 89 -4.30 -8.11 9.68
N PRO A 90 -5.23 -7.99 10.66
CA PRO A 90 -5.31 -6.82 11.52
C PRO A 90 -3.97 -6.42 12.13
N ILE A 91 -3.66 -5.13 12.12
CA ILE A 91 -2.41 -4.56 12.58
C ILE A 91 -2.66 -3.74 13.84
N VAL A 92 -1.97 -4.07 14.92
CA VAL A 92 -2.10 -3.38 16.20
C VAL A 92 -0.89 -2.49 16.45
N ILE A 93 -1.12 -1.20 16.62
CA ILE A 93 -0.09 -0.19 16.91
C ILE A 93 -0.26 0.31 18.35
N GLY A 94 0.78 0.10 19.16
CA GLY A 94 0.85 0.62 20.53
C GLY A 94 -0.20 0.09 21.50
N ASP A 95 -0.87 -1.02 21.17
CA ASP A 95 -2.04 -1.58 21.89
C ASP A 95 -3.25 -0.62 22.01
N GLU A 96 -3.22 0.51 21.30
CA GLU A 96 -4.26 1.53 21.31
C GLU A 96 -5.00 1.63 19.98
N CYS A 97 -4.31 1.41 18.86
CA CYS A 97 -4.86 1.54 17.52
C CYS A 97 -4.86 0.20 16.79
N CYS A 98 -5.97 -0.17 16.18
CA CYS A 98 -6.05 -1.30 15.27
C CYS A 98 -6.37 -0.80 13.86
N ILE A 99 -5.70 -1.37 12.87
CA ILE A 99 -5.99 -1.17 11.45
C ILE A 99 -6.40 -2.52 10.88
N HIS A 100 -7.57 -2.60 10.27
CA HIS A 100 -8.09 -3.85 9.71
C HIS A 100 -8.94 -3.57 8.46
N SER A 101 -9.17 -4.60 7.64
CA SER A 101 -10.09 -4.51 6.50
C SER A 101 -11.50 -4.88 6.91
N SER A 102 -12.48 -4.58 6.06
CA SER A 102 -13.89 -4.97 6.26
C SER A 102 -14.10 -6.49 6.36
N PHE A 103 -13.15 -7.29 5.91
CA PHE A 103 -13.18 -8.75 5.98
C PHE A 103 -12.66 -9.34 7.30
N HIS A 104 -11.93 -8.55 8.08
CA HIS A 104 -11.32 -8.99 9.32
C HIS A 104 -11.90 -8.22 10.50
N GLN A 105 -12.29 -8.94 11.55
CA GLN A 105 -12.69 -8.30 12.80
C GLN A 105 -11.50 -8.24 13.76
N PRO A 106 -11.30 -7.11 14.45
CA PRO A 106 -10.30 -7.02 15.50
C PRO A 106 -10.66 -7.96 16.66
N GLU A 107 -9.66 -8.60 17.26
CA GLU A 107 -9.85 -9.57 18.35
C GLU A 107 -10.49 -8.97 19.61
N LYS A 108 -10.32 -7.66 19.79
CA LYS A 108 -10.84 -6.88 20.90
C LYS A 108 -11.14 -5.46 20.46
N LYS A 109 -11.81 -4.71 21.32
CA LYS A 109 -12.04 -3.28 21.09
C LYS A 109 -10.76 -2.47 21.37
N TYR A 110 -10.32 -1.70 20.39
CA TYR A 110 -9.22 -0.75 20.50
C TYR A 110 -9.72 0.67 20.74
N ARG A 111 -8.84 1.56 21.22
CA ARG A 111 -9.18 2.98 21.44
C ARG A 111 -9.40 3.70 20.11
N TYR A 112 -8.56 3.39 19.13
CA TYR A 112 -8.68 3.81 17.75
C TYR A 112 -8.84 2.56 16.90
N ASP A 113 -9.91 2.52 16.12
CA ASP A 113 -10.24 1.38 15.28
C ASP A 113 -10.44 1.91 13.87
N ILE A 114 -9.50 1.57 12.98
CA ILE A 114 -9.40 2.15 11.65
C ILE A 114 -9.65 1.05 10.63
N MET A 115 -10.74 1.19 9.89
CA MET A 115 -11.08 0.28 8.81
C MET A 115 -10.48 0.80 7.50
N ILE A 116 -9.55 0.06 6.90
CA ILE A 116 -8.94 0.37 5.61
C ILE A 116 -9.23 -0.79 4.67
N ASP A 117 -9.89 -0.50 3.55
CA ASP A 117 -10.01 -1.42 2.43
C ASP A 117 -9.03 -0.93 1.36
N PRO A 118 -7.79 -1.44 1.39
CA PRO A 118 -6.70 -0.80 0.67
C PRO A 118 -6.86 -0.88 -0.84
N LYS A 119 -7.68 -1.81 -1.37
CA LYS A 119 -7.76 -2.06 -2.80
C LYS A 119 -6.31 -2.16 -3.37
N MET A 120 -6.00 -1.54 -4.52
CA MET A 120 -4.63 -1.41 -5.08
C MET A 120 -3.78 -0.28 -4.44
N ALA A 121 -4.14 0.28 -3.27
CA ALA A 121 -3.53 1.49 -2.71
C ALA A 121 -2.43 1.18 -1.71
N PHE A 122 -1.35 1.94 -1.82
CA PHE A 122 -0.27 1.91 -0.86
C PHE A 122 -0.71 2.59 0.46
N GLY A 123 -0.18 2.13 1.60
CA GLY A 123 -0.45 2.75 2.91
C GLY A 123 -1.28 1.90 3.88
N THR A 124 -1.30 0.58 3.73
CA THR A 124 -2.17 -0.33 4.50
C THR A 124 -1.75 -0.55 5.96
N GLY A 125 -0.60 -0.03 6.37
CA GLY A 125 -0.02 -0.25 7.71
C GLY A 125 0.94 -1.44 7.80
N HIS A 126 0.95 -2.37 6.82
CA HIS A 126 1.88 -3.52 6.82
C HIS A 126 3.32 -3.13 6.51
N HIS A 127 3.55 -1.98 5.88
CA HIS A 127 4.90 -1.48 5.63
C HIS A 127 5.51 -0.99 6.95
N GLN A 128 6.72 -1.47 7.26
CA GLN A 128 7.46 -1.17 8.49
C GLN A 128 7.54 0.35 8.80
N THR A 129 7.48 1.21 7.78
CA THR A 129 7.52 2.67 7.92
C THR A 129 6.19 3.28 8.37
N THR A 130 5.05 2.76 7.91
CA THR A 130 3.73 3.29 8.27
C THR A 130 3.44 3.06 9.75
N GLY A 131 3.81 1.89 10.29
CA GLY A 131 3.66 1.60 11.72
C GLY A 131 4.46 2.55 12.63
N LEU A 132 5.63 3.01 12.18
CA LEU A 132 6.44 3.99 12.94
C LEU A 132 5.73 5.34 13.03
N ILE A 133 5.25 5.87 11.91
CA ILE A 133 4.58 7.18 11.88
C ILE A 133 3.25 7.11 12.65
N LEU A 134 2.49 6.03 12.53
CA LEU A 134 1.26 5.82 13.31
C LEU A 134 1.55 5.84 14.82
N LYS A 135 2.65 5.20 15.25
CA LYS A 135 3.08 5.22 16.65
C LYS A 135 3.45 6.63 17.12
N GLU A 136 4.12 7.40 16.29
CA GLU A 136 4.43 8.81 16.58
C GLU A 136 3.15 9.65 16.70
N ILE A 137 2.19 9.51 15.77
CA ILE A 137 0.89 10.20 15.85
C ILE A 137 0.15 9.86 17.15
N LEU A 138 0.23 8.62 17.64
CA LEU A 138 -0.35 8.22 18.93
C LEU A 138 0.31 8.91 20.13
N SER A 139 1.60 9.25 20.04
CA SER A 139 2.32 9.99 21.08
C SER A 139 2.20 11.51 20.98
N LEU A 140 1.94 12.04 19.78
CA LEU A 140 1.82 13.48 19.53
C LEU A 140 0.48 14.05 20.02
N ASP A 141 0.52 15.30 20.48
CA ASP A 141 -0.69 16.08 20.72
C ASP A 141 -1.22 16.65 19.41
N MET A 142 -2.24 16.00 18.86
CA MET A 142 -2.93 16.42 17.65
C MET A 142 -4.13 17.31 17.96
N GLN A 143 -4.45 17.52 19.25
CA GLN A 143 -5.69 18.20 19.62
C GLN A 143 -5.67 19.64 19.11
N TYR A 144 -6.72 19.99 18.36
CA TYR A 144 -6.93 21.29 17.74
C TYR A 144 -5.90 21.71 16.67
N LYS A 145 -5.06 20.78 16.20
CA LYS A 145 -4.03 21.05 15.19
C LYS A 145 -4.57 21.03 13.77
N THR A 146 -4.00 21.85 12.88
CA THR A 146 -4.15 21.69 11.43
C THR A 146 -3.09 20.74 10.91
N VAL A 147 -3.49 19.74 10.12
CA VAL A 147 -2.61 18.64 9.70
C VAL A 147 -2.58 18.53 8.18
N LEU A 148 -1.40 18.32 7.62
CA LEU A 148 -1.20 17.91 6.22
C LEU A 148 -0.70 16.46 6.19
N ASP A 149 -1.34 15.62 5.38
CA ASP A 149 -0.88 14.29 5.01
C ASP A 149 -0.49 14.29 3.53
N MET A 150 0.81 14.32 3.26
CA MET A 150 1.38 14.46 1.92
C MET A 150 1.77 13.08 1.36
N GLY A 151 1.16 12.71 0.22
CA GLY A 151 1.22 11.35 -0.33
C GLY A 151 0.34 10.41 0.49
N CYS A 152 -0.94 10.72 0.57
CA CYS A 152 -1.82 10.10 1.56
C CYS A 152 -2.14 8.62 1.31
N GLY A 153 -2.04 8.12 0.07
CA GLY A 153 -2.35 6.72 -0.24
C GLY A 153 -3.76 6.32 0.23
N THR A 154 -3.85 5.36 1.16
CA THR A 154 -5.11 4.95 1.83
C THR A 154 -5.72 5.99 2.78
N ALA A 155 -5.00 7.08 3.09
CA ALA A 155 -5.31 8.09 4.10
C ALA A 155 -5.30 7.60 5.57
N VAL A 156 -4.63 6.49 5.86
CA VAL A 156 -4.57 5.92 7.22
C VAL A 156 -3.99 6.91 8.25
N LEU A 157 -3.00 7.72 7.86
CA LEU A 157 -2.38 8.71 8.74
C LEU A 157 -3.33 9.88 8.99
N ALA A 158 -3.97 10.40 7.94
CA ALA A 158 -4.99 11.43 8.03
C ALA A 158 -6.19 11.01 8.91
N ILE A 159 -6.66 9.78 8.78
CA ILE A 159 -7.76 9.24 9.58
C ILE A 159 -7.36 9.17 11.06
N LEU A 160 -6.19 8.64 11.38
CA LEU A 160 -5.72 8.61 12.76
C LEU A 160 -5.55 10.02 13.34
N ALA A 161 -5.00 10.97 12.57
CA ALA A 161 -4.86 12.36 12.97
C ALA A 161 -6.22 13.00 13.32
N SER A 162 -7.25 12.74 12.50
CA SER A 162 -8.62 13.16 12.76
C SER A 162 -9.17 12.55 14.06
N MET A 163 -9.05 11.22 14.24
CA MET A 163 -9.48 10.54 15.47
C MET A 163 -8.72 11.02 16.72
N ARG A 164 -7.51 11.53 16.54
CA ARG A 164 -6.69 12.20 17.57
C ARG A 164 -7.08 13.67 17.81
N ARG A 165 -8.23 14.11 17.29
CA ARG A 165 -8.85 15.43 17.50
C ARG A 165 -8.13 16.60 16.83
N ALA A 166 -7.47 16.35 15.70
CA ALA A 166 -7.08 17.44 14.80
C ALA A 166 -8.30 18.31 14.44
N THR A 167 -8.11 19.61 14.27
CA THR A 167 -9.17 20.53 13.84
C THR A 167 -9.54 20.24 12.39
N SER A 168 -8.53 20.13 11.53
CA SER A 168 -8.70 19.84 10.11
C SER A 168 -7.49 19.07 9.60
N VAL A 169 -7.75 18.18 8.65
CA VAL A 169 -6.72 17.39 7.98
C VAL A 169 -6.85 17.57 6.48
N THR A 170 -5.79 17.96 5.82
CA THR A 170 -5.69 17.97 4.36
C THR A 170 -4.85 16.78 3.94
N ALA A 171 -5.38 15.92 3.11
CA ALA A 171 -4.70 14.75 2.56
C ALA A 171 -4.50 14.96 1.05
N ILE A 172 -3.28 14.82 0.55
CA ILE A 172 -2.95 15.07 -0.85
C ILE A 172 -2.27 13.85 -1.45
N ASP A 173 -2.69 13.45 -2.64
CA ASP A 173 -1.97 12.48 -3.46
C ASP A 173 -2.01 12.90 -4.94
N ILE A 174 -0.96 12.55 -5.69
CA ILE A 174 -0.88 12.82 -7.13
C ILE A 174 -1.59 11.73 -7.94
N ASP A 175 -1.83 10.56 -7.34
CA ASP A 175 -2.53 9.45 -7.96
C ASP A 175 -4.05 9.54 -7.70
N GLU A 176 -4.82 9.67 -8.78
CA GLU A 176 -6.29 9.68 -8.75
C GLU A 176 -6.85 8.44 -8.06
N TRP A 177 -6.21 7.29 -8.27
CA TRP A 177 -6.68 6.02 -7.75
C TRP A 177 -6.45 5.93 -6.23
N ALA A 178 -5.34 6.48 -5.72
CA ALA A 178 -5.10 6.68 -4.29
C ALA A 178 -6.10 7.66 -3.66
N CYS A 179 -6.35 8.82 -4.29
CA CYS A 179 -7.34 9.79 -3.79
C CYS A 179 -8.75 9.19 -3.68
N ASN A 180 -9.17 8.41 -4.67
CA ASN A 180 -10.46 7.72 -4.63
C ASN A 180 -10.54 6.72 -3.46
N ASN A 181 -9.47 5.94 -3.22
CA ASN A 181 -9.44 5.02 -2.09
C ASN A 181 -9.39 5.75 -0.74
N ALA A 182 -8.62 6.82 -0.62
CA ALA A 182 -8.59 7.69 0.55
C ALA A 182 -9.99 8.25 0.88
N HIS A 183 -10.73 8.73 -0.12
CA HIS A 183 -12.09 9.21 0.07
C HIS A 183 -13.02 8.14 0.65
N GLU A 184 -12.95 6.92 0.12
CA GLU A 184 -13.75 5.80 0.62
C GLU A 184 -13.35 5.43 2.05
N ASN A 185 -12.05 5.29 2.35
CA ASN A 185 -11.58 4.97 3.69
C ASN A 185 -11.95 6.04 4.72
N VAL A 186 -11.86 7.33 4.35
CA VAL A 186 -12.33 8.44 5.19
C VAL A 186 -13.81 8.29 5.54
N GLN A 187 -14.65 7.94 4.54
CA GLN A 187 -16.07 7.70 4.76
C GLN A 187 -16.34 6.45 5.61
N LEU A 188 -15.59 5.36 5.37
CA LEU A 188 -15.70 4.11 6.14
C LEU A 188 -15.44 4.33 7.64
N ASN A 189 -14.56 5.27 7.98
CA ASN A 189 -14.21 5.61 9.36
C ASN A 189 -15.09 6.73 9.96
N GLY A 190 -16.04 7.27 9.19
CA GLY A 190 -16.96 8.30 9.66
C GLY A 190 -16.29 9.61 10.08
N VAL A 191 -15.11 9.92 9.54
CA VAL A 191 -14.39 11.18 9.82
C VAL A 191 -14.77 12.24 8.78
N ASP A 192 -15.11 13.45 9.24
CA ASP A 192 -15.71 14.51 8.42
C ASP A 192 -14.79 15.71 8.17
N ASN A 193 -13.71 15.83 8.94
CA ASN A 193 -12.74 16.93 8.87
C ASN A 193 -11.48 16.59 8.05
N VAL A 194 -11.49 15.48 7.30
CA VAL A 194 -10.43 15.10 6.38
C VAL A 194 -10.82 15.49 4.95
N ARG A 195 -10.04 16.39 4.34
CA ARG A 195 -10.22 16.82 2.95
C ARG A 195 -9.14 16.17 2.09
N VAL A 196 -9.54 15.27 1.20
CA VAL A 196 -8.64 14.64 0.20
C VAL A 196 -8.60 15.52 -1.06
N LEU A 197 -7.40 15.71 -1.63
CA LEU A 197 -7.16 16.48 -2.84
C LEU A 197 -6.27 15.70 -3.82
N LEU A 198 -6.65 15.73 -5.09
CA LEU A 198 -5.85 15.19 -6.20
C LEU A 198 -4.91 16.27 -6.73
N GLY A 199 -3.61 16.05 -6.57
CA GLY A 199 -2.54 16.93 -7.06
C GLY A 199 -1.32 16.90 -6.15
N GLY A 200 -0.43 17.89 -6.29
CA GLY A 200 0.77 18.02 -5.48
C GLY A 200 0.72 19.21 -4.51
N ALA A 201 1.90 19.60 -4.04
CA ALA A 201 2.09 20.70 -3.09
C ALA A 201 1.66 22.06 -3.65
N GLU A 202 1.55 22.21 -4.97
CA GLU A 202 1.05 23.42 -5.64
C GLU A 202 -0.39 23.78 -5.22
N LEU A 203 -1.18 22.81 -4.75
CA LEU A 203 -2.53 23.03 -4.24
C LEU A 203 -2.56 23.66 -2.84
N LEU A 204 -1.42 23.67 -2.13
CA LEU A 204 -1.33 24.19 -0.77
C LEU A 204 -1.24 25.72 -0.72
N GLY A 205 -0.71 26.35 -1.78
CA GLY A 205 -0.47 27.80 -1.82
C GLY A 205 0.32 28.27 -0.59
N ASP A 206 -0.19 29.31 0.09
CA ASP A 206 0.41 29.87 1.31
C ASP A 206 -0.14 29.24 2.61
N SER A 207 -0.78 28.06 2.53
CA SER A 207 -1.36 27.39 3.70
C SER A 207 -0.29 26.93 4.68
N THR A 208 -0.54 27.11 5.98
CA THR A 208 0.34 26.65 7.06
C THR A 208 -0.33 25.54 7.86
N PHE A 209 0.46 24.55 8.27
CA PHE A 209 0.01 23.41 9.06
C PHE A 209 0.80 23.32 10.35
N ASP A 210 0.15 22.97 11.46
CA ASP A 210 0.83 22.67 12.72
C ASP A 210 1.64 21.37 12.63
N VAL A 211 1.14 20.40 11.86
CA VAL A 211 1.76 19.08 11.69
C VAL A 211 1.76 18.70 10.22
N ILE A 212 2.91 18.24 9.71
CA ILE A 212 3.04 17.67 8.36
C ILE A 212 3.47 16.21 8.52
N LEU A 213 2.66 15.31 7.95
CA LEU A 213 2.89 13.89 7.83
C LEU A 213 3.27 13.62 6.38
N ALA A 214 4.40 12.94 6.16
CA ALA A 214 4.88 12.61 4.82
C ALA A 214 5.57 11.25 4.84
N ASN A 215 4.83 10.22 4.44
CA ASN A 215 5.37 8.86 4.27
C ASN A 215 5.68 8.59 2.80
N ILE A 216 6.51 9.44 2.21
CA ILE A 216 6.88 9.40 0.80
C ILE A 216 8.37 9.13 0.62
N ASN A 217 8.78 8.74 -0.59
CA ASN A 217 10.18 8.49 -0.89
C ASN A 217 11.02 9.78 -0.68
N ARG A 218 12.16 9.64 0.00
CA ARG A 218 13.09 10.74 0.31
C ARG A 218 13.43 11.62 -0.90
N ASN A 219 13.50 11.04 -2.10
CA ASN A 219 13.87 11.76 -3.31
C ASN A 219 12.77 12.68 -3.86
N ILE A 220 11.56 12.66 -3.27
CA ILE A 220 10.42 13.51 -3.63
C ILE A 220 10.34 14.75 -2.72
N LEU A 221 11.04 14.73 -1.57
CA LEU A 221 11.00 15.80 -0.56
C LEU A 221 11.96 16.97 -0.83
N PHE A 222 12.67 16.98 -1.97
CA PHE A 222 13.67 18.00 -2.32
C PHE A 222 13.40 18.62 -3.68
#